data_AF-A0A1F3CTT3-F1
#
_entry.id   AF-A0A1F3CTT3-F1
#
_cell.length_a   1.000
_cell.length_b   1.000
_cell.length_c   1.000
_cell.angle_alpha   90.00
_cell.angle_beta   90.00
_cell.angle_gamma   90.00
#
_symmetry.space_group_name_H-M   'P 1'
#
loop_
_entity.id
_entity.type
_entity.pdbx_description
1 polymer ?
#
loop_
_entity_poly.entity_id
_entity_poly.type
_entity_poly.pdbx_seq_one_letter_code
_entity_poly.pdbx_strand_id
1 'polypeptide(L)'
;MKKNILEKFCKKLINKNDLFICISAKNKINIDLILNNIYKKVIKNKISQNDVIITNTRHYEAISNARNSLYNVKCGLENNIQSDLLVQDIKEAIHYIGSITGAITTDEVLGNIFKNFCIGT
;
A
#
# COMPACT_ATOMS: atom_id res chain seq x y z
N MET A 1 -21.61 -29.25 32.31
CA MET A 1 -21.34 -30.26 31.26
C MET A 1 -21.23 -29.75 29.81
N LYS A 2 -21.19 -28.43 29.49
CA LYS A 2 -21.13 -27.94 28.07
C LYS A 2 -19.79 -27.36 27.58
N LYS A 3 -18.78 -27.20 28.43
CA LYS A 3 -17.46 -26.64 28.03
C LYS A 3 -16.58 -27.61 27.22
N ASN A 4 -16.61 -28.91 27.52
CA ASN A 4 -15.70 -29.91 26.93
C ASN A 4 -15.99 -30.31 25.47
N ILE A 5 -17.22 -30.12 24.98
CA ILE A 5 -17.61 -30.57 23.64
C ILE A 5 -17.16 -29.57 22.57
N LEU A 6 -17.24 -28.26 22.86
CA LEU A 6 -16.84 -27.22 21.90
C LEU A 6 -15.32 -27.23 21.65
N GLU A 7 -14.50 -27.36 22.69
CA GLU A 7 -13.03 -27.43 22.52
C GLU A 7 -12.58 -28.65 21.71
N LYS A 8 -13.29 -29.78 21.87
CA LYS A 8 -13.00 -31.02 21.14
C LYS A 8 -13.40 -30.92 19.66
N PHE A 9 -14.47 -30.17 19.34
CA PHE A 9 -14.89 -29.90 17.97
C PHE A 9 -13.93 -28.93 17.26
N CYS A 10 -13.52 -27.84 17.92
CA CYS A 10 -12.62 -26.85 17.33
C CYS A 10 -11.24 -27.43 16.99
N LYS A 11 -10.73 -28.37 17.78
CA LYS A 11 -9.44 -29.05 17.52
C LYS A 11 -9.44 -30.00 16.31
N LYS A 12 -10.61 -30.42 15.81
CA LYS A 12 -10.72 -31.40 14.71
C LYS A 12 -10.79 -30.75 13.33
N LEU A 13 -11.12 -29.46 13.25
CA LEU A 13 -11.43 -28.75 12.00
C LEU A 13 -10.32 -27.79 11.53
N ILE A 14 -9.29 -27.52 12.34
CA ILE A 14 -8.39 -26.38 12.11
C ILE A 14 -6.93 -26.77 12.39
N ASN A 15 -6.01 -26.23 11.58
CA ASN A 15 -4.57 -26.44 11.69
C ASN A 15 -4.00 -25.97 13.03
N LYS A 16 -2.97 -26.68 13.52
CA LYS A 16 -2.37 -26.52 14.87
C LYS A 16 -1.80 -25.13 15.18
N ASN A 17 -1.69 -24.26 14.18
CA ASN A 17 -1.10 -22.92 14.28
C ASN A 17 -2.11 -21.76 14.24
N ASP A 18 -3.41 -22.04 14.10
CA ASP A 18 -4.41 -20.97 14.07
C ASP A 18 -4.82 -20.53 15.48
N LEU A 19 -4.81 -19.21 15.69
CA LEU A 19 -5.28 -18.60 16.94
C LEU A 19 -6.80 -18.72 17.04
N PHE A 20 -7.29 -19.61 17.90
CA PHE A 20 -8.74 -19.81 18.13
C PHE A 20 -9.23 -19.04 19.35
N ILE A 21 -10.43 -18.46 19.25
CA ILE A 21 -11.13 -17.81 20.35
C ILE A 21 -12.55 -18.36 20.39
N CYS A 22 -12.92 -19.09 21.44
CA CYS A 22 -14.29 -19.56 21.63
C CYS A 22 -15.15 -18.41 22.17
N ILE A 23 -16.22 -18.04 21.48
CA ILE A 23 -17.15 -16.98 21.91
C ILE A 23 -18.56 -17.53 22.18
N SER A 24 -19.31 -16.84 23.04
CA SER A 24 -20.75 -17.09 23.20
C SER A 24 -21.51 -15.78 23.27
N ALA A 25 -22.24 -15.45 22.19
CA ALA A 25 -23.06 -14.23 22.12
C ALA A 25 -24.19 -14.23 23.15
N LYS A 26 -24.87 -15.38 23.33
CA LYS A 26 -25.98 -15.54 24.28
C LYS A 26 -25.56 -15.29 25.73
N ASN A 27 -24.36 -15.76 26.10
CA ASN A 27 -23.85 -15.64 27.47
C ASN A 27 -22.86 -14.47 27.64
N LYS A 28 -22.66 -13.65 26.60
CA LYS A 28 -21.65 -12.59 26.54
C LYS A 28 -20.23 -13.05 26.94
N ILE A 29 -19.85 -14.28 26.59
CA ILE A 29 -18.54 -14.84 26.91
C ILE A 29 -17.56 -14.51 25.80
N ASN A 30 -16.37 -14.01 26.18
CA ASN A 30 -15.23 -13.73 25.31
C ASN A 30 -15.48 -12.70 24.18
N ILE A 31 -16.53 -11.87 24.32
CA ILE A 31 -16.82 -10.77 23.39
C ILE A 31 -15.72 -9.70 23.46
N ASP A 32 -15.30 -9.31 24.66
CA ASP A 32 -14.21 -8.33 24.81
C ASP A 32 -12.86 -8.91 24.36
N LEU A 33 -12.67 -10.21 24.56
CA LEU A 33 -11.46 -10.91 24.14
C LEU A 33 -11.32 -10.90 22.61
N ILE A 34 -12.41 -11.15 21.87
CA ILE A 34 -12.35 -11.12 20.40
C ILE A 34 -12.18 -9.70 19.89
N LEU A 35 -12.87 -8.71 20.47
CA LEU A 35 -12.72 -7.29 20.10
C LEU A 35 -11.29 -6.80 20.29
N ASN A 36 -10.69 -7.10 21.44
CA ASN A 36 -9.30 -6.74 21.72
C ASN A 36 -8.30 -7.42 20.78
N ASN A 37 -8.55 -8.68 20.40
CA ASN A 37 -7.69 -9.39 19.46
C ASN A 37 -7.81 -8.84 18.03
N ILE A 38 -9.03 -8.47 17.61
CA ILE A 38 -9.26 -7.80 16.33
C ILE A 38 -8.53 -6.44 16.34
N TYR A 39 -8.74 -5.63 17.37
CA TYR A 39 -8.09 -4.33 17.53
C TYR A 39 -6.55 -4.45 17.45
N LYS A 40 -5.97 -5.39 18.20
CA LYS A 40 -4.53 -5.67 18.17
C LYS A 40 -4.04 -6.13 16.80
N LYS A 41 -4.81 -6.93 16.06
CA LYS A 41 -4.43 -7.37 14.70
C LYS A 41 -4.49 -6.23 13.69
N VAL A 42 -5.52 -5.38 13.76
CA VAL A 42 -5.72 -4.25 12.84
C VAL A 42 -4.68 -3.15 13.09
N ILE A 43 -4.38 -2.84 14.35
CA ILE A 43 -3.45 -1.75 14.74
C ILE A 43 -2.00 -2.21 14.83
N LYS A 44 -1.73 -3.51 14.62
CA LYS A 44 -0.35 -4.02 14.51
C LYS A 44 0.45 -3.28 13.44
N ASN A 45 -0.23 -2.79 12.40
CA ASN A 45 0.31 -1.74 11.55
C ASN A 45 0.25 -0.44 12.37
N LYS A 46 1.35 -0.15 13.10
CA LYS A 46 1.56 1.11 13.81
C LYS A 46 1.43 2.26 12.82
N ILE A 47 0.22 2.78 12.66
CA ILE A 47 0.01 4.08 12.06
C ILE A 47 0.53 5.06 13.09
N SER A 48 1.71 5.59 12.85
CA SER A 48 2.26 6.69 13.63
C SER A 48 1.44 7.94 13.34
N GLN A 49 1.28 8.84 14.31
CA GLN A 49 0.55 10.10 14.11
C GLN A 49 1.11 10.96 12.96
N ASN A 50 2.34 10.69 12.52
CA ASN A 50 3.04 11.37 11.44
C ASN A 50 2.96 10.64 10.09
N ASP A 51 2.26 9.51 9.99
CA ASP A 51 2.15 8.78 8.74
C ASP A 51 1.15 9.47 7.82
N VAL A 52 1.54 9.67 6.56
CA VAL A 52 0.64 10.19 5.53
C VAL A 52 -0.32 9.07 5.11
N ILE A 53 -1.58 9.20 5.49
CA ILE A 53 -2.62 8.22 5.16
C ILE A 53 -3.29 8.61 3.84
N ILE A 54 -3.21 7.73 2.85
CA ILE A 54 -3.92 7.90 1.58
C ILE A 54 -5.28 7.20 1.71
N THR A 55 -6.35 7.99 1.83
CA THR A 55 -7.72 7.47 1.98
C THR A 55 -8.48 7.34 0.66
N ASN A 56 -8.04 8.05 -0.38
CA ASN A 56 -8.69 8.05 -1.69
C ASN A 56 -8.06 6.99 -2.62
N THR A 57 -8.87 6.04 -3.08
CA THR A 57 -8.47 4.99 -4.02
C THR A 57 -7.85 5.55 -5.30
N ARG A 58 -8.37 6.67 -5.84
CA ARG A 58 -7.80 7.30 -7.04
C ARG A 58 -6.37 7.80 -6.82
N HIS A 59 -6.11 8.41 -5.66
CA HIS A 59 -4.76 8.87 -5.32
C HIS A 59 -3.81 7.69 -5.09
N TYR A 60 -4.32 6.62 -4.46
CA TYR A 60 -3.55 5.39 -4.28
C TYR A 60 -3.13 4.78 -5.62
N GLU A 61 -4.05 4.67 -6.58
CA GLU A 61 -3.76 4.16 -7.92
C GLU A 61 -2.70 5.01 -8.64
N ALA A 62 -2.87 6.33 -8.64
CA ALA A 62 -1.92 7.25 -9.25
C ALA A 62 -0.51 7.14 -8.63
N ILE A 63 -0.40 7.08 -7.30
CA ILE A 63 0.90 6.90 -6.60
C ILE A 63 1.50 5.52 -6.92
N SER A 64 0.68 4.47 -6.95
CA SER A 64 1.14 3.13 -7.30
C SER A 64 1.69 3.07 -8.72
N ASN A 65 1.02 3.70 -9.68
CA ASN A 65 1.48 3.77 -11.06
C ASN A 65 2.75 4.61 -11.19
N ALA A 66 2.82 5.77 -10.53
CA ALA A 66 4.03 6.59 -10.51
C ALA A 66 5.24 5.82 -9.94
N ARG A 67 5.03 5.07 -8.85
CA ARG A 67 6.06 4.20 -8.27
C ARG A 67 6.53 3.13 -9.25
N ASN A 68 5.63 2.53 -10.02
CA ASN A 68 5.99 1.51 -10.99
C ASN A 68 6.83 2.11 -12.13
N SER A 69 6.45 3.26 -12.68
CA SER A 69 7.26 3.94 -13.70
C SER A 69 8.65 4.33 -13.15
N LEU A 70 8.73 4.83 -11.91
CA LEU A 70 10.04 5.10 -11.27
C LEU A 70 10.86 3.84 -11.03
N TYR A 71 10.21 2.71 -10.73
CA TYR A 71 10.88 1.42 -10.60
C TYR A 71 11.48 0.98 -11.94
N ASN A 72 10.75 1.15 -13.05
CA ASN A 72 11.27 0.89 -14.39
C ASN A 72 12.48 1.76 -14.71
N VAL A 73 12.43 3.06 -14.39
CA VAL A 73 13.58 3.97 -14.56
C VAL A 73 14.78 3.46 -13.76
N LYS A 74 14.57 3.10 -12.49
CA LYS A 74 15.63 2.55 -11.64
C LYS A 74 16.26 1.30 -12.25
N CYS A 75 15.43 0.34 -12.66
CA CYS A 75 15.92 -0.87 -13.32
C CYS A 75 16.62 -0.55 -14.64
N GLY A 76 16.14 0.42 -15.41
CA GLY A 76 16.76 0.84 -16.66
C GLY A 76 18.13 1.48 -16.46
N LEU A 77 18.29 2.29 -15.41
CA LEU A 77 19.59 2.83 -14.99
C LEU A 77 20.56 1.72 -14.56
N GLU A 78 20.10 0.75 -13.75
CA GLU A 78 20.91 -0.40 -13.32
C GLU A 78 21.35 -1.28 -14.51
N ASN A 79 20.54 -1.35 -15.56
CA ASN A 79 20.84 -2.09 -16.79
C ASN A 79 21.55 -1.26 -17.89
N ASN A 80 22.00 -0.03 -17.59
CA ASN A 80 22.65 0.87 -18.54
C ASN A 80 21.84 1.12 -19.84
N ILE A 81 20.51 1.19 -19.73
CA ILE A 81 19.64 1.60 -20.83
C ILE A 81 19.93 3.07 -21.19
N GLN A 82 19.86 3.41 -22.48
CA GLN A 82 20.00 4.81 -22.92
C GLN A 82 18.97 5.72 -22.24
N SER A 83 19.44 6.90 -21.81
CA SER A 83 18.63 7.91 -21.12
C SER A 83 17.38 8.32 -21.90
N ASP A 84 17.43 8.32 -23.23
CA ASP A 84 16.30 8.69 -24.10
C ASP A 84 15.13 7.71 -23.98
N LEU A 85 15.42 6.44 -23.68
CA LEU A 85 14.39 5.42 -23.49
C LEU A 85 13.74 5.51 -22.09
N LEU A 86 14.45 6.06 -21.11
CA LEU A 86 13.96 6.23 -19.74
C LEU A 86 13.08 7.48 -19.58
N VAL A 87 13.20 8.44 -20.49
CA VAL A 87 12.43 9.69 -20.47
C VAL A 87 10.92 9.44 -20.48
N GLN A 88 10.47 8.39 -21.19
CA GLN A 88 9.05 8.04 -21.23
C GLN A 88 8.52 7.64 -19.85
N ASP A 89 9.21 6.74 -19.14
CA ASP A 89 8.81 6.33 -17.80
C ASP A 89 8.84 7.51 -16.80
N ILE A 90 9.80 8.43 -16.94
CA ILE A 90 9.87 9.65 -16.11
C ILE A 90 8.63 10.53 -16.36
N LYS A 91 8.26 10.75 -17.63
CA LYS A 91 7.06 11.54 -18.00
C LYS A 91 5.79 10.92 -17.44
N GLU A 92 5.68 9.60 -17.49
CA GLU A 92 4.53 8.88 -16.93
C GLU A 92 4.44 9.03 -15.42
N ALA A 93 5.57 8.89 -14.70
CA ALA A 93 5.60 9.11 -13.25
C ALA A 93 5.11 10.52 -12.86
N ILE A 94 5.57 11.53 -13.60
CA ILE A 94 5.15 12.93 -13.41
C ILE A 94 3.65 13.09 -13.70
N HIS A 95 3.16 12.52 -14.79
CA HIS A 95 1.75 12.61 -15.18
C HIS A 95 0.84 12.04 -14.09
N TYR A 96 1.17 10.86 -13.55
CA TYR A 96 0.40 10.25 -12.47
C TYR A 96 0.42 11.11 -11.20
N ILE A 97 1.56 11.70 -10.82
CA ILE A 97 1.63 12.61 -9.66
C ILE A 97 0.82 13.89 -9.91
N GLY A 98 0.92 14.47 -11.10
CA GLY A 98 0.16 15.66 -11.52
C GLY A 98 -1.35 15.45 -11.51
N SER A 99 -1.82 14.22 -11.79
CA SER A 99 -3.24 13.87 -11.71
C SER A 99 -3.82 14.00 -10.29
N ILE A 100 -2.97 13.97 -9.25
CA ILE A 100 -3.35 14.09 -7.84
C ILE A 100 -3.36 15.55 -7.39
N THR A 101 -2.33 16.32 -7.76
CA THR A 101 -2.18 17.73 -7.34
C THR A 101 -3.06 18.69 -8.14
N GLY A 102 -3.65 18.23 -9.25
CA GLY A 102 -4.52 19.03 -10.12
C GLY A 102 -3.78 20.15 -10.88
N ALA A 103 -2.47 20.25 -10.67
CA ALA A 103 -1.60 21.27 -11.21
C ALA A 103 -0.27 20.59 -11.53
N ILE A 104 -0.13 20.18 -12.79
CA ILE A 104 1.10 20.03 -13.56
C ILE A 104 0.60 19.68 -14.97
N THR A 105 0.71 20.61 -15.92
CA THR A 105 0.74 20.20 -17.32
C THR A 105 2.07 19.50 -17.55
N THR A 106 2.09 18.44 -18.36
CA THR A 106 3.34 17.74 -18.73
C THR A 106 4.43 18.72 -19.19
N ASP A 107 4.03 19.84 -19.79
CA ASP A 107 4.88 20.90 -20.31
C ASP A 107 5.68 21.67 -19.24
N GLU A 108 5.11 21.92 -18.05
CA GLU A 108 5.83 22.66 -16.98
C GLU A 108 6.95 21.83 -16.36
N VAL A 109 6.73 20.53 -16.19
CA VAL A 109 7.76 19.64 -15.63
C VAL A 109 8.83 19.29 -16.66
N LEU A 110 8.44 19.10 -17.93
CA LEU A 110 9.40 19.03 -19.04
C LEU A 110 10.25 20.31 -19.08
N GLY A 111 9.63 21.49 -19.02
CA GLY A 111 10.33 22.77 -19.01
C GLY A 111 11.36 22.90 -17.88
N ASN A 112 11.10 22.33 -16.70
CA ASN A 112 12.02 22.42 -15.55
C ASN A 112 13.13 21.35 -15.58
N ILE A 113 12.85 20.15 -16.11
CA ILE A 113 13.85 19.07 -16.27
C ILE A 113 14.84 19.40 -17.39
N PHE A 114 14.34 19.90 -18.53
CA PHE A 114 15.17 20.27 -19.69
C PHE A 114 15.81 21.65 -19.57
N LYS A 115 15.44 22.46 -18.57
CA LYS A 115 16.08 23.78 -18.31
C LYS A 115 17.59 23.69 -18.08
N ASN A 116 18.05 22.54 -17.60
CA ASN A 116 19.47 22.26 -17.33
C ASN A 116 20.12 21.34 -18.38
N PHE A 117 19.36 20.86 -19.37
CA PHE A 117 19.93 20.21 -20.54
C PHE A 117 20.12 21.28 -21.60
N CYS A 118 21.37 21.69 -21.83
CA CYS A 118 21.71 22.46 -23.02
C CYS A 118 21.40 21.59 -24.25
N ILE A 119 20.17 21.68 -24.75
CA ILE A 119 19.86 21.34 -26.14
C ILE A 119 20.39 22.54 -26.93
N GLY A 120 21.70 22.54 -27.14
CA GLY A 120 22.37 23.51 -27.97
C GLY A 120 21.88 23.36 -29.40
N THR A 121 21.49 24.49 -29.99
CA THR A 121 21.53 24.74 -31.43
C THR A 121 22.88 24.36 -32.03
#